data_AF-A0A2D3REN2-F1
#
_entry.id   AF-A0A2D3REN2-F1
#
_cell.length_a   1.000
_cell.length_b   1.000
_cell.length_c   1.000
_cell.angle_alpha   90.00
_cell.angle_beta   90.00
_cell.angle_gamma   90.00
#
_symmetry.space_group_name_H-M   'P 1'
#
loop_
_entity.id
_entity.type
_entity.pdbx_description
1 polymer ?
#
loop_
_entity_poly.entity_id
_entity_poly.type
_entity_poly.pdbx_seq_one_letter_code
_entity_poly.pdbx_strand_id
1 'polypeptide(L)'
;MAKKPTNNRAPTKAEPNKPYKIAGTSIVPAQLFHVPSLQPRKEGPWRDEPDKLSWTDKATGMPCIMLRARLGTLSGYVAVNTEHPLFGFDYRAVPADLGIQPHGGLNYSAPCDEEADERVSVCHISQQPRERVRHPRGKQEHPPFSEELWWFGFACDKSYDLVPGCYQIHMSAENGQTYRGEDYVFTQCTNLAHQLAAAGGEMGSGVPIDTSSFTVPPVGLDAGEK
;
A
#
# COMPACT_ATOMS: atom_id res chain seq x y z
N MET A 1 39.86 0.82 -14.33
CA MET A 1 38.51 1.25 -13.96
C MET A 1 37.77 0.03 -13.39
N ALA A 2 37.57 -0.04 -12.08
CA ALA A 2 36.86 -1.15 -11.45
C ALA A 2 35.36 -1.03 -11.72
N LYS A 3 34.75 -2.07 -12.30
CA LYS A 3 33.30 -2.15 -12.52
C LYS A 3 32.61 -2.22 -11.15
N LYS A 4 31.72 -1.25 -10.86
CA LYS A 4 30.85 -1.30 -9.67
C LYS A 4 30.01 -2.59 -9.71
N PRO A 5 29.89 -3.33 -8.60
CA PRO A 5 29.06 -4.53 -8.57
C PRO A 5 27.59 -4.12 -8.73
N THR A 6 26.98 -4.54 -9.84
CA THR A 6 25.53 -4.50 -10.03
C THR A 6 24.93 -5.55 -9.12
N ASN A 7 24.25 -5.11 -8.06
CA ASN A 7 23.54 -5.99 -7.14
C ASN A 7 22.28 -6.53 -7.84
N ASN A 8 22.45 -7.56 -8.67
CA ASN A 8 21.38 -8.29 -9.33
C ASN A 8 20.74 -9.26 -8.32
N ARG A 9 20.02 -8.75 -7.31
CA ARG A 9 19.11 -9.61 -6.55
C ARG A 9 17.92 -9.90 -7.45
N ALA A 10 17.79 -11.15 -7.87
CA ALA A 10 16.65 -11.57 -8.68
C ALA A 10 15.34 -11.32 -7.89
N PRO A 11 14.27 -10.86 -8.55
CA PRO A 11 12.98 -10.70 -7.91
C PRO A 11 12.46 -12.08 -7.51
N THR A 12 12.42 -12.36 -6.22
CA THR A 12 11.93 -13.62 -5.65
C THR A 12 10.51 -13.42 -5.15
N LYS A 13 9.57 -14.31 -5.51
CA LYS A 13 8.29 -14.42 -4.78
C LYS A 13 8.59 -14.80 -3.32
N ALA A 14 7.74 -14.37 -2.40
CA ALA A 14 7.85 -14.78 -1.00
C ALA A 14 7.86 -16.31 -0.90
N GLU A 15 8.75 -16.85 -0.06
CA GLU A 15 8.70 -18.28 0.28
C GLU A 15 7.37 -18.54 1.01
N PRO A 16 6.58 -19.55 0.58
CA PRO A 16 5.33 -19.85 1.23
C PRO A 16 5.56 -20.13 2.73
N ASN A 17 4.75 -19.51 3.58
CA ASN A 17 4.71 -19.68 5.05
C ASN A 17 5.88 -19.13 5.87
N LYS A 18 6.75 -18.28 5.30
CA LYS A 18 7.79 -17.61 6.10
C LYS A 18 7.22 -16.34 6.76
N PRO A 19 7.21 -16.24 8.10
CA PRO A 19 6.74 -15.03 8.77
C PRO A 19 7.65 -13.83 8.46
N TYR A 20 7.03 -12.67 8.22
CA TYR A 20 7.68 -11.39 8.05
C TYR A 20 7.37 -10.50 9.25
N LYS A 21 8.41 -9.99 9.91
CA LYS A 21 8.27 -9.10 11.06
C LYS A 21 8.01 -7.68 10.56
N ILE A 22 6.97 -7.05 11.08
CA ILE A 22 6.59 -5.68 10.72
C ILE A 22 5.79 -5.07 11.87
N ALA A 23 6.02 -3.80 12.19
CA ALA A 23 5.31 -3.04 13.23
C ALA A 23 5.15 -3.77 14.57
N GLY A 24 6.19 -4.46 15.04
CA GLY A 24 6.15 -5.24 16.28
C GLY A 24 5.31 -6.53 16.24
N THR A 25 4.76 -6.89 15.08
CA THR A 25 3.98 -8.11 14.84
C THR A 25 4.65 -9.00 13.78
N SER A 26 3.96 -10.04 13.33
CA SER A 26 4.37 -10.86 12.20
C SER A 26 3.18 -11.24 11.32
N ILE A 27 3.39 -11.14 10.01
CA ILE A 27 2.44 -11.57 8.98
C ILE A 27 3.03 -12.68 8.14
N VAL A 28 2.19 -13.42 7.42
CA VAL A 28 2.63 -14.30 6.34
C VAL A 28 2.45 -13.53 5.04
N PRO A 29 3.54 -13.09 4.38
CA PRO A 29 3.43 -12.44 3.09
C PRO A 29 2.83 -13.38 2.07
N ALA A 30 1.88 -12.88 1.30
CA ALA A 30 1.40 -13.59 0.13
C ALA A 30 2.22 -13.23 -1.11
N GLN A 31 2.71 -11.99 -1.20
CA GLN A 31 3.75 -11.58 -2.14
C GLN A 31 4.77 -10.70 -1.40
N LEU A 32 6.03 -10.84 -1.77
CA LEU A 32 7.13 -9.99 -1.33
C LEU A 32 8.07 -9.85 -2.51
N PHE A 33 8.34 -8.62 -2.94
CA PHE A 33 9.26 -8.35 -4.03
C PHE A 33 10.24 -7.24 -3.66
N HIS A 34 11.49 -7.39 -4.11
CA HIS A 34 12.42 -6.27 -4.27
C HIS A 34 12.59 -6.01 -5.77
N VAL A 35 12.40 -4.75 -6.16
CA VAL A 35 12.43 -4.26 -7.54
C VAL A 35 13.51 -3.18 -7.60
N PRO A 36 14.76 -3.52 -7.97
CA PRO A 36 15.89 -2.60 -7.91
C PRO A 36 15.70 -1.26 -8.64
N SER A 37 14.84 -1.21 -9.67
CA SER A 37 14.52 0.01 -10.40
C SER A 37 13.65 1.01 -9.64
N LEU A 38 12.98 0.59 -8.56
CA LEU A 38 12.15 1.44 -7.70
C LEU A 38 12.89 1.90 -6.43
N GLN A 39 14.01 1.25 -6.11
CA GLN A 39 14.78 1.62 -4.92
C GLN A 39 15.46 2.97 -5.09
N PRO A 40 15.37 3.86 -4.08
CA PRO A 40 16.11 5.12 -4.11
C PRO A 40 17.62 4.87 -4.14
N ARG A 41 18.33 5.66 -4.97
CA ARG A 41 19.79 5.52 -5.14
C ARG A 41 20.58 5.96 -3.90
N LYS A 42 20.03 6.90 -3.13
CA LYS A 42 20.65 7.40 -1.90
C LYS A 42 20.40 6.42 -0.77
N GLU A 43 21.35 6.37 0.15
CA GLU A 43 21.19 5.59 1.37
C GLU A 43 20.07 6.17 2.25
N GLY A 44 19.37 5.28 2.96
CA GLY A 44 18.27 5.62 3.85
C GLY A 44 17.63 4.38 4.45
N PRO A 45 16.60 4.54 5.29
CA PRO A 45 15.92 3.42 5.96
C PRO A 45 15.27 2.42 5.00
N TRP A 46 14.97 2.83 3.77
CA TRP A 46 14.31 2.04 2.73
C TRP A 46 15.17 0.94 2.08
N ARG A 47 16.44 0.76 2.46
CA ARG A 47 17.36 -0.17 1.76
C ARG A 47 16.92 -1.63 1.85
N ASP A 48 16.44 -2.03 3.02
CA ASP A 48 16.09 -3.42 3.31
C ASP A 48 14.59 -3.69 3.22
N GLU A 49 13.80 -2.63 3.05
CA GLU A 49 12.35 -2.72 2.87
C GLU A 49 11.99 -3.37 1.52
N PRO A 50 10.89 -4.14 1.46
CA PRO A 50 10.35 -4.62 0.22
C PRO A 50 9.83 -3.46 -0.65
N ASP A 51 9.82 -3.66 -1.96
CA ASP A 51 9.23 -2.74 -2.94
C ASP A 51 7.75 -3.08 -3.19
N LYS A 52 7.36 -4.34 -2.95
CA LYS A 52 5.97 -4.74 -2.80
C LYS A 52 5.85 -5.78 -1.70
N LEU A 53 4.87 -5.61 -0.82
CA LEU A 53 4.49 -6.58 0.21
C LEU A 53 2.97 -6.70 0.20
N SER A 54 2.43 -7.91 0.10
CA SER A 54 0.99 -8.13 0.22
C SER A 54 0.67 -9.19 1.26
N TRP A 55 -0.46 -9.02 1.93
CA TRP A 55 -0.94 -9.90 3.00
C TRP A 55 -2.45 -9.78 3.14
N THR A 56 -3.04 -10.68 3.90
CA THR A 56 -4.43 -10.56 4.33
C THR A 56 -4.45 -9.99 5.75
N ASP A 57 -5.15 -8.87 5.96
CA ASP A 57 -5.36 -8.37 7.31
C ASP A 57 -6.10 -9.41 8.15
N LYS A 58 -5.54 -9.79 9.30
CA LYS A 58 -6.04 -10.92 10.08
C LYS A 58 -7.39 -10.62 10.74
N ALA A 59 -7.66 -9.36 11.06
CA ALA A 59 -8.87 -8.97 11.79
C ALA A 59 -10.07 -8.84 10.85
N THR A 60 -9.85 -8.32 9.65
CA THR A 60 -10.93 -8.05 8.68
C THR A 60 -10.99 -9.07 7.54
N GLY A 61 -9.93 -9.86 7.32
CA GLY A 61 -9.82 -10.73 6.16
C GLY A 61 -9.56 -9.98 4.84
N MET A 62 -9.38 -8.66 4.87
CA MET A 62 -9.21 -7.86 3.66
C MET A 62 -7.80 -7.98 3.10
N PRO A 63 -7.64 -8.14 1.77
CA PRO A 63 -6.33 -8.08 1.12
C PRO A 63 -5.69 -6.69 1.26
N CYS A 64 -4.42 -6.65 1.65
CA CYS A 64 -3.62 -5.44 1.77
C CYS A 64 -2.37 -5.52 0.88
N ILE A 65 -1.96 -4.37 0.36
CA ILE A 65 -0.72 -4.18 -0.39
C ILE A 65 -0.01 -2.95 0.14
N MET A 66 1.29 -3.08 0.34
CA MET A 66 2.25 -1.99 0.40
C MET A 66 3.07 -2.01 -0.89
N LEU A 67 3.25 -0.85 -1.54
CA LEU A 67 3.93 -0.74 -2.83
C LEU A 67 4.79 0.51 -2.88
N ARG A 68 6.02 0.37 -3.40
CA ARG A 68 6.94 1.49 -3.61
C ARG A 68 6.63 2.23 -4.91
N ALA A 69 6.44 3.53 -4.81
CA ALA A 69 6.29 4.40 -5.97
C ALA A 69 7.64 4.68 -6.64
N ARG A 70 7.61 5.22 -7.86
CA ARG A 70 8.84 5.52 -8.65
C ARG A 70 9.81 6.48 -7.96
N LEU A 71 9.31 7.37 -7.10
CA LEU A 71 10.13 8.31 -6.34
C LEU A 71 10.52 7.77 -4.96
N GLY A 72 10.28 6.48 -4.68
CA GLY A 72 10.81 5.80 -3.49
C GLY A 72 9.93 5.84 -2.25
N THR A 73 8.84 6.59 -2.26
CA THR A 73 7.82 6.57 -1.20
C THR A 73 7.07 5.25 -1.22
N LEU A 74 6.53 4.86 -0.07
CA LEU A 74 5.61 3.73 0.05
C LEU A 74 4.17 4.22 0.01
N SER A 75 3.30 3.40 -0.58
CA SER A 75 1.86 3.61 -0.63
C SER A 75 1.15 2.35 -0.12
N GLY A 76 -0.03 2.55 0.46
CA GLY A 76 -0.84 1.47 1.01
C GLY A 76 -2.17 1.32 0.28
N TYR A 77 -2.61 0.07 0.13
CA TYR A 77 -3.83 -0.29 -0.58
C TYR A 77 -4.56 -1.41 0.16
N VAL A 78 -5.89 -1.33 0.21
CA VAL A 78 -6.77 -2.34 0.79
C VAL A 78 -7.90 -2.63 -0.18
N ALA A 79 -8.19 -3.91 -0.39
CA ALA A 79 -9.23 -4.34 -1.31
C ALA A 79 -10.52 -4.70 -0.58
N VAL A 80 -11.63 -4.36 -1.22
CA VAL A 80 -12.96 -4.86 -0.89
C VAL A 80 -13.49 -5.74 -2.02
N ASN A 81 -14.35 -6.70 -1.70
CA ASN A 81 -14.99 -7.58 -2.68
C ASN A 81 -16.28 -6.96 -3.24
N THR A 82 -16.92 -7.65 -4.17
CA THR A 82 -18.18 -7.24 -4.82
C THR A 82 -19.39 -7.13 -3.87
N GLU A 83 -19.31 -7.70 -2.66
CA GLU A 83 -20.37 -7.63 -1.66
C GLU A 83 -20.29 -6.34 -0.82
N HIS A 84 -19.12 -5.69 -0.80
CA HIS A 84 -18.91 -4.48 -0.02
C HIS A 84 -19.64 -3.27 -0.64
N PRO A 85 -20.36 -2.43 0.14
CA PRO A 85 -21.13 -1.29 -0.37
C PRO A 85 -20.32 -0.26 -1.17
N LEU A 86 -19.03 -0.11 -0.85
CA LEU A 86 -18.11 0.79 -1.56
C LEU A 86 -17.43 0.15 -2.79
N PHE A 87 -17.75 -1.09 -3.15
CA PHE A 87 -17.19 -1.70 -4.35
C PHE A 87 -17.51 -0.86 -5.60
N GLY A 88 -16.49 -0.56 -6.42
CA GLY A 88 -16.64 0.23 -7.64
C GLY A 88 -16.68 1.75 -7.43
N PHE A 89 -16.63 2.25 -6.19
CA PHE A 89 -16.65 3.69 -5.91
C PHE A 89 -15.29 4.34 -6.21
N ASP A 90 -15.31 5.46 -6.93
CA ASP A 90 -14.17 6.37 -6.99
C ASP A 90 -13.86 6.89 -5.58
N TYR A 91 -12.59 6.99 -5.21
CA TYR A 91 -12.19 7.37 -3.85
C TYR A 91 -12.71 8.76 -3.45
N ARG A 92 -12.95 9.65 -4.43
CA ARG A 92 -13.51 10.99 -4.19
C ARG A 92 -15.02 10.98 -4.02
N ALA A 93 -15.68 9.88 -4.38
CA ALA A 93 -17.10 9.66 -4.19
C ALA A 93 -17.39 8.95 -2.85
N VAL A 94 -16.36 8.51 -2.11
CA VAL A 94 -16.52 7.96 -0.76
C VAL A 94 -16.94 9.11 0.18
N PRO A 95 -18.13 9.02 0.80
CA PRO A 95 -18.63 10.07 1.68
C PRO A 95 -17.71 10.29 2.90
N ALA A 96 -17.43 11.56 3.22
CA ALA A 96 -16.52 11.92 4.31
C ALA A 96 -17.08 11.54 5.71
N ASP A 97 -18.40 11.46 5.84
CA ASP A 97 -19.10 11.04 7.07
C ASP A 97 -18.89 9.57 7.42
N LEU A 98 -18.39 8.74 6.49
CA LEU A 98 -17.92 7.38 6.79
C LEU A 98 -16.62 7.35 7.60
N GLY A 99 -15.92 8.49 7.74
CA GLY A 99 -14.71 8.59 8.55
C GLY A 99 -13.51 7.79 8.03
N ILE A 100 -13.53 7.39 6.75
CA ILE A 100 -12.42 6.68 6.12
C ILE A 100 -11.29 7.68 5.84
N GLN A 101 -10.24 7.62 6.65
CA GLN A 101 -9.15 8.59 6.61
C GLN A 101 -7.83 7.88 6.96
N PRO A 102 -7.21 7.19 5.99
CA PRO A 102 -5.81 6.79 6.14
C PRO A 102 -4.90 8.03 6.04
N HIS A 103 -3.59 7.80 6.02
CA HIS A 103 -2.56 8.83 5.88
C HIS A 103 -2.88 9.88 4.77
N GLY A 104 -3.26 11.08 5.20
CA GLY A 104 -3.64 12.18 4.30
C GLY A 104 -4.92 11.94 3.47
N GLY A 105 -5.71 10.91 3.80
CA GLY A 105 -6.93 10.52 3.12
C GLY A 105 -6.72 9.57 1.93
N LEU A 106 -7.84 9.05 1.41
CA LEU A 106 -7.83 8.25 0.19
C LEU A 106 -7.39 9.09 -1.02
N ASN A 107 -6.55 8.52 -1.88
CA ASN A 107 -6.17 9.13 -3.16
C ASN A 107 -6.17 8.14 -4.33
N TYR A 108 -6.64 6.91 -4.11
CA TYR A 108 -6.66 5.85 -5.09
C TYR A 108 -7.90 4.98 -4.92
N SER A 109 -8.52 4.64 -6.05
CA SER A 109 -9.56 3.62 -6.17
C SER A 109 -9.51 3.02 -7.57
N ALA A 110 -9.39 1.70 -7.70
CA ALA A 110 -9.40 1.04 -9.01
C ALA A 110 -9.69 -0.46 -8.88
N PRO A 111 -10.12 -1.14 -9.96
CA PRO A 111 -10.08 -2.60 -10.00
C PRO A 111 -8.63 -3.09 -10.08
N CYS A 112 -8.43 -4.41 -10.01
CA CYS A 112 -7.12 -5.03 -10.27
C CYS A 112 -6.56 -4.60 -11.64
N ASP A 113 -5.27 -4.26 -11.69
CA ASP A 113 -4.54 -4.11 -12.95
C ASP A 113 -3.94 -5.46 -13.38
N GLU A 114 -4.74 -6.25 -14.10
CA GLU A 114 -4.37 -7.62 -14.52
C GLU A 114 -3.32 -7.67 -15.65
N GLU A 115 -3.14 -6.58 -16.38
CA GLU A 115 -2.22 -6.52 -17.51
C GLU A 115 -0.82 -6.07 -17.08
N ALA A 116 -0.74 -5.27 -16.00
CA ALA A 116 0.53 -4.79 -15.47
C ALA A 116 1.33 -5.87 -14.74
N ASP A 117 2.63 -5.63 -14.66
CA ASP A 117 3.57 -6.48 -13.94
C ASP A 117 3.22 -6.52 -12.44
N GLU A 118 2.88 -7.71 -11.92
CA GLU A 118 2.45 -7.95 -10.54
C GLU A 118 3.42 -7.39 -9.49
N ARG A 119 4.71 -7.21 -9.84
CA ARG A 119 5.74 -6.70 -8.92
C ARG A 119 5.56 -5.21 -8.63
N VAL A 120 4.90 -4.48 -9.53
CA VAL A 120 4.78 -3.02 -9.50
C VAL A 120 3.34 -2.53 -9.61
N SER A 121 2.36 -3.43 -9.73
CA SER A 121 0.94 -3.10 -9.84
C SER A 121 0.15 -3.38 -8.56
N VAL A 122 -0.95 -2.67 -8.39
CA VAL A 122 -1.98 -2.96 -7.38
C VAL A 122 -2.86 -4.07 -7.93
N CYS A 123 -2.50 -5.32 -7.64
CA CYS A 123 -3.28 -6.48 -8.07
C CYS A 123 -3.17 -7.64 -7.08
N HIS A 124 -4.14 -8.56 -7.20
CA HIS A 124 -4.60 -9.53 -6.22
C HIS A 124 -3.53 -10.49 -5.70
N ILE A 125 -3.83 -11.01 -4.52
CA ILE A 125 -3.06 -12.02 -3.82
C ILE A 125 -3.38 -13.39 -4.45
N SER A 126 -2.70 -13.79 -5.53
CA SER A 126 -2.83 -15.18 -6.01
C SER A 126 -1.77 -16.06 -5.37
N GLN A 127 -2.22 -17.08 -4.64
CA GLN A 127 -1.38 -18.19 -4.14
C GLN A 127 -0.98 -19.15 -5.27
N GLN A 128 -1.65 -19.08 -6.42
CA GLN A 128 -1.37 -19.91 -7.59
C GLN A 128 -1.00 -19.04 -8.80
N PRO A 129 -0.02 -19.45 -9.62
CA PRO A 129 0.18 -18.83 -10.91
C PRO A 129 -1.14 -18.95 -11.68
N ARG A 130 -1.75 -17.82 -12.06
CA ARG A 130 -2.70 -17.84 -13.18
C ARG A 130 -1.87 -18.25 -14.39
N GLU A 131 -1.87 -19.53 -14.73
CA GLU A 131 -1.40 -19.95 -16.06
C GLU A 131 -2.11 -19.03 -17.04
N ARG A 132 -1.34 -18.38 -17.93
CA ARG A 132 -1.90 -17.59 -19.02
C ARG A 132 -2.61 -18.54 -19.96
N VAL A 133 -3.82 -18.98 -19.59
CA VAL A 133 -4.71 -19.67 -20.49
C VAL A 133 -5.03 -18.63 -21.56
N ARG A 134 -4.45 -18.80 -22.75
CA ARG A 134 -4.87 -18.06 -23.93
C ARG A 134 -6.33 -18.42 -24.16
N HIS A 135 -7.25 -17.61 -23.65
CA HIS A 135 -8.64 -17.73 -24.03
C HIS A 135 -8.71 -17.45 -25.55
N PRO A 136 -9.27 -18.37 -26.35
CA PRO A 136 -9.55 -18.09 -27.75
C PRO A 136 -10.35 -16.79 -27.86
N ARG A 137 -10.01 -15.92 -28.82
CA ARG A 137 -10.77 -14.69 -29.09
C ARG A 137 -12.25 -15.04 -29.25
N GLY A 138 -13.09 -14.69 -28.28
CA GLY A 138 -14.53 -14.86 -28.40
C GLY A 138 -15.36 -15.01 -27.13
N LYS A 139 -14.78 -15.24 -25.95
CA LYS A 139 -15.55 -15.25 -24.68
C LYS A 139 -14.73 -14.63 -23.55
N GLN A 140 -15.09 -13.43 -23.13
CA GLN A 140 -14.70 -12.90 -21.82
C GLN A 140 -15.53 -13.68 -20.79
N GLU A 141 -15.00 -14.80 -20.32
CA GLU A 141 -15.54 -15.45 -19.13
C GLU A 141 -15.07 -14.61 -17.95
N HIS A 142 -15.97 -13.78 -17.41
CA HIS A 142 -15.74 -13.06 -16.17
C HIS A 142 -15.38 -14.09 -15.08
N PRO A 143 -14.28 -13.90 -14.32
CA PRO A 143 -13.92 -14.84 -13.27
C PRO A 143 -15.09 -14.97 -12.27
N PRO A 144 -15.40 -16.18 -11.79
CA PRO A 144 -16.54 -16.40 -10.91
C PRO A 144 -16.35 -15.65 -9.59
N PHE A 145 -17.12 -14.57 -9.42
CA PHE A 145 -17.59 -13.84 -8.21
C PHE A 145 -16.81 -13.94 -6.88
N SER A 146 -15.50 -14.16 -6.89
CA SER A 146 -14.66 -14.27 -5.68
C SER A 146 -13.26 -13.67 -5.87
N GLU A 147 -12.94 -13.20 -7.08
CA GLU A 147 -11.63 -12.63 -7.44
C GLU A 147 -11.72 -11.14 -7.85
N GLU A 148 -12.93 -10.60 -8.02
CA GLU A 148 -13.11 -9.20 -8.36
C GLU A 148 -12.92 -8.34 -7.09
N LEU A 149 -11.76 -7.69 -7.04
CA LEU A 149 -11.39 -6.80 -5.94
C LEU A 149 -11.37 -5.35 -6.42
N TRP A 150 -11.89 -4.47 -5.57
CA TRP A 150 -11.79 -3.03 -5.72
C TRP A 150 -10.85 -2.47 -4.66
N TRP A 151 -9.77 -1.84 -5.10
CA TRP A 151 -8.69 -1.38 -4.23
C TRP A 151 -8.84 0.09 -3.88
N PHE A 152 -8.89 0.41 -2.60
CA PHE A 152 -8.73 1.76 -2.07
C PHE A 152 -7.31 1.98 -1.58
N GLY A 153 -6.77 3.19 -1.70
CA GLY A 153 -5.40 3.44 -1.26
C GLY A 153 -5.06 4.88 -0.92
N PHE A 154 -3.88 5.03 -0.35
CA PHE A 154 -3.23 6.28 0.05
C PHE A 154 -1.75 6.24 -0.35
N ALA A 155 -1.14 7.42 -0.52
CA ALA A 155 0.28 7.55 -0.82
C ALA A 155 1.00 8.36 0.25
N CYS A 156 2.22 7.95 0.62
CA CYS A 156 3.07 8.69 1.55
C CYS A 156 3.95 9.71 0.82
N ASP A 157 3.32 10.58 0.06
CA ASP A 157 3.93 11.68 -0.69
C ASP A 157 3.25 13.03 -0.37
N LYS A 158 2.69 13.15 0.84
CA LYS A 158 1.96 14.32 1.32
C LYS A 158 2.90 15.39 1.84
N SER A 159 2.32 16.54 2.19
CA SER A 159 3.00 17.57 2.96
C SER A 159 3.64 16.94 4.21
N TYR A 160 4.93 17.24 4.43
CA TYR A 160 5.77 16.69 5.51
C TYR A 160 6.22 15.23 5.35
N ASP A 161 5.94 14.56 4.23
CA ASP A 161 6.58 13.28 3.95
C ASP A 161 7.92 13.46 3.23
N LEU A 162 8.91 12.69 3.64
CA LEU A 162 10.19 12.61 2.93
C LEU A 162 10.01 11.77 1.67
N VAL A 163 10.29 12.36 0.50
CA VAL A 163 10.30 11.68 -0.80
C VAL A 163 11.74 11.33 -1.21
N PRO A 164 12.17 10.06 -1.15
CA PRO A 164 13.58 9.68 -1.33
C PRO A 164 14.17 9.97 -2.73
N GLY A 165 13.33 10.07 -3.75
CA GLY A 165 13.74 10.36 -5.13
C GLY A 165 13.77 11.86 -5.46
N CYS A 166 13.34 12.74 -4.54
CA CYS A 166 13.29 14.17 -4.79
C CYS A 166 14.69 14.80 -4.74
N TYR A 167 14.95 15.83 -5.56
CA TYR A 167 16.26 16.49 -5.62
C TYR A 167 16.61 17.29 -4.35
N GLN A 168 15.61 17.71 -3.56
CA GLN A 168 15.77 18.61 -2.41
C GLN A 168 15.84 17.90 -1.04
N ILE A 169 16.23 16.62 -0.99
CA ILE A 169 16.30 15.83 0.27
C ILE A 169 17.11 16.50 1.39
N HIS A 170 18.14 17.29 1.07
CA HIS A 170 18.92 17.94 2.12
C HIS A 170 18.11 18.99 2.91
N MET A 171 17.13 19.64 2.26
CA MET A 171 16.23 20.61 2.89
C MET A 171 15.05 19.89 3.57
N SER A 172 14.80 18.63 3.24
CA SER A 172 13.70 17.86 3.81
C SER A 172 13.83 17.68 5.32
N ALA A 173 15.05 17.46 5.82
CA ALA A 173 15.30 17.37 7.26
C ALA A 173 15.07 18.73 7.96
N GLU A 174 15.48 19.83 7.33
CA GLU A 174 15.27 21.20 7.83
C GLU A 174 13.78 21.58 7.84
N ASN A 175 13.00 21.07 6.89
CA ASN A 175 11.55 21.25 6.79
C ASN A 175 10.74 20.26 7.65
N GLY A 176 11.40 19.47 8.50
CA GLY A 176 10.75 18.51 9.39
C GLY A 176 10.08 17.32 8.68
N GLN A 177 10.46 17.03 7.43
CA GLN A 177 9.87 15.93 6.67
C GLN A 177 10.32 14.58 7.23
N THR A 178 9.38 13.63 7.31
CA THR A 178 9.61 12.29 7.87
C THR A 178 9.37 11.23 6.82
N TYR A 179 10.25 10.23 6.73
CA TYR A 179 10.01 9.08 5.88
C TYR A 179 8.93 8.17 6.49
N ARG A 180 7.92 7.82 5.70
CA ARG A 180 6.91 6.83 6.07
C ARG A 180 7.37 5.45 5.60
N GLY A 181 8.05 4.75 6.50
CA GLY A 181 8.57 3.39 6.26
C GLY A 181 7.52 2.30 6.37
N GLU A 182 7.96 1.05 6.23
CA GLU A 182 7.08 -0.12 6.16
C GLU A 182 6.13 -0.27 7.36
N ASP A 183 6.62 -0.08 8.59
CA ASP A 183 5.81 -0.19 9.81
C ASP A 183 4.65 0.81 9.82
N TYR A 184 4.91 2.02 9.36
CA TYR A 184 3.90 3.08 9.27
C TYR A 184 2.85 2.72 8.23
N VAL A 185 3.27 2.33 7.03
CA VAL A 185 2.35 2.01 5.92
C VAL A 185 1.52 0.77 6.26
N PHE A 186 2.12 -0.25 6.88
CA PHE A 186 1.41 -1.42 7.41
C PHE A 186 0.30 -1.01 8.40
N THR A 187 0.64 -0.18 9.39
CA THR A 187 -0.34 0.31 10.38
C THR A 187 -1.48 1.08 9.71
N GLN A 188 -1.17 1.92 8.72
CA GLN A 188 -2.17 2.66 7.96
C GLN A 188 -3.05 1.76 7.07
N CYS A 189 -2.50 0.69 6.49
CA CYS A 189 -3.28 -0.34 5.80
C CYS A 189 -4.23 -1.08 6.75
N THR A 190 -3.75 -1.49 7.93
CA THR A 190 -4.61 -2.14 8.94
C THR A 190 -5.73 -1.20 9.40
N ASN A 191 -5.43 0.07 9.67
CA ASN A 191 -6.45 1.06 10.02
C ASN A 191 -7.47 1.26 8.89
N LEU A 192 -7.01 1.36 7.64
CA LEU A 192 -7.88 1.47 6.48
C LEU A 192 -8.78 0.24 6.33
N ALA A 193 -8.24 -0.97 6.52
CA ALA A 193 -9.01 -2.20 6.46
C ALA A 193 -10.12 -2.23 7.52
N HIS A 194 -9.82 -1.80 8.75
CA HIS A 194 -10.82 -1.70 9.81
C HIS A 194 -11.91 -0.66 9.50
N GLN A 195 -11.53 0.50 8.95
CA GLN A 195 -12.48 1.54 8.55
C GLN A 195 -13.40 1.08 7.42
N LEU A 196 -12.85 0.38 6.42
CA LEU A 196 -13.64 -0.20 5.34
C LEU A 196 -14.57 -1.29 5.86
N ALA A 197 -14.09 -2.23 6.68
CA ALA A 197 -14.93 -3.27 7.28
C ALA A 197 -16.12 -2.68 8.07
N ALA A 198 -15.88 -1.64 8.87
CA ALA A 198 -16.93 -0.93 9.59
C ALA A 198 -17.95 -0.28 8.64
N ALA A 199 -17.50 0.34 7.54
CA ALA A 199 -18.37 0.92 6.53
C ALA A 199 -19.17 -0.13 5.74
N GLY A 200 -18.64 -1.36 5.62
CA GLY A 200 -19.33 -2.51 5.03
C GLY A 200 -20.38 -3.16 5.93
N GLY A 201 -20.52 -2.71 7.19
CA GLY A 201 -21.38 -3.36 8.17
C GLY A 201 -20.83 -4.69 8.70
N GLU A 202 -19.58 -5.03 8.35
CA GLU A 202 -18.89 -6.21 8.85
C GLU A 202 -18.25 -5.88 10.19
N MET A 203 -18.94 -6.25 11.27
CA MET A 203 -18.42 -6.13 12.64
C MET A 203 -17.32 -7.15 12.90
N GLY A 204 -16.09 -6.85 12.46
CA GLY A 204 -14.88 -7.54 12.88
C GLY A 204 -14.49 -7.17 14.31
N SER A 205 -14.80 -8.05 15.27
CA SER A 205 -14.13 -8.23 16.58
C SER A 205 -13.55 -6.96 17.26
N GLY A 206 -14.36 -5.98 17.67
CA GLY A 206 -14.14 -5.12 18.86
C GLY A 206 -12.74 -4.52 19.18
N VAL A 207 -11.79 -4.44 18.25
CA VAL A 207 -10.48 -3.82 18.48
C VAL A 207 -10.66 -2.31 18.34
N PRO A 208 -10.35 -1.51 19.37
CA PRO A 208 -10.45 -0.06 19.28
C PRO A 208 -9.57 0.46 18.14
N ILE A 209 -10.14 1.32 17.30
CA ILE A 209 -9.38 2.09 16.30
C ILE A 209 -8.38 2.95 17.07
N ASP A 210 -7.08 2.71 16.86
CA ASP A 210 -6.05 3.54 17.49
C ASP A 210 -5.95 4.89 16.75
N THR A 211 -6.75 5.84 17.23
CA THR A 211 -6.76 7.23 16.75
C THR A 211 -5.50 8.02 17.17
N SER A 212 -4.59 7.45 17.98
CA SER A 212 -3.36 8.17 18.38
C SER A 212 -2.37 8.35 17.23
N SER A 213 -2.53 7.60 16.14
CA SER A 213 -1.74 7.74 14.90
C SER A 213 -2.15 8.93 14.01
N PHE A 214 -3.20 9.67 14.38
CA PHE A 214 -3.67 10.88 13.67
C PHE A 214 -2.90 12.16 14.01
N THR A 215 -1.64 12.09 14.48
CA THR A 215 -0.83 13.30 14.63
C THR A 215 -0.43 13.83 13.25
N VAL A 216 -1.35 14.55 12.61
CA VAL A 216 -0.99 15.60 11.66
C VAL A 216 -0.20 16.63 12.50
N PRO A 217 1.09 16.87 12.21
CA PRO A 217 1.81 17.94 12.90
C PRO A 217 1.04 19.25 12.71
N PRO A 218 1.01 20.13 13.73
CA PRO A 218 0.19 21.33 13.70
C PRO A 218 0.45 22.12 12.42
N VAL A 219 -0.63 22.47 11.72
CA VAL A 219 -0.59 23.43 10.61
C VAL A 219 0.02 24.70 11.17
N GLY A 220 1.24 25.01 10.71
CA GLY A 220 1.94 26.23 11.08
C GLY A 220 1.05 27.41 10.79
N LEU A 221 0.71 28.15 11.87
CA LEU A 221 0.01 29.42 11.84
C LEU A 221 0.68 30.34 10.81
N ASP A 222 -0.16 31.01 10.03
CA ASP A 222 0.23 32.01 9.05
C ASP A 222 1.30 32.96 9.59
N ALA A 223 2.42 33.07 8.87
CA ALA A 223 3.33 34.19 9.03
C ALA A 223 2.67 35.44 8.45
N GLY A 224 1.73 36.00 9.20
CA GLY A 224 0.99 37.20 8.85
C GLY A 224 0.42 37.85 10.10
N GLU A 225 1.22 38.71 10.73
CA GLU A 225 0.85 39.95 11.45
C GLU A 225 1.79 40.21 12.64
N LYS A 226 2.86 40.97 12.39
CA LYS A 226 3.04 42.37 12.86
C LYS A 226 4.40 42.92 12.44
#